data_AF-A0A438KMI7-F1
#
_entry.id   AF-A0A438KMI7-F1
#
_cell.length_a   1.000
_cell.length_b   1.000
_cell.length_c   1.000
_cell.angle_alpha   90.00
_cell.angle_beta   90.00
_cell.angle_gamma   90.00
#
_symmetry.space_group_name_H-M   'P 1'
#
loop_
_entity.id
_entity.type
_entity.pdbx_description
1 polymer ?
#
loop_
_entity_poly.entity_id
_entity_poly.type
_entity_poly.pdbx_seq_one_letter_code
_entity_poly.pdbx_strand_id
1 'polypeptide(L)'
;MENADPFASSTAPLTWHDFLERMRQPSAADFVKAIKSFIVSFSNNAPDPERDSAAVQEFLANMEMAFRAHPLWAGCSEEELESAGEGLEKYVMTKLYTRVFASVPDDSKLDEQLFEKIGLVQQFIRPEQLDIKTTFQNETSWLLAQKELQKINMYKAPRDKLVCILNCCKVINNLLLNASIASNEDPPGADEFLPVLIYVTLKVRSLHDCLNLFC
;
A
#
# COMPACT_ATOMS: atom_id res chain seq x y z
N MET A 1 -21.72 -17.66 10.55
CA MET A 1 -21.69 -16.62 9.50
C MET A 1 -20.27 -16.11 9.45
N GLU A 2 -19.50 -16.64 8.51
CA GLU A 2 -18.16 -16.13 8.21
C GLU A 2 -18.31 -14.68 7.74
N ASN A 3 -17.79 -13.74 8.53
CA ASN A 3 -17.59 -12.37 8.08
C ASN A 3 -16.44 -12.41 7.07
N ALA A 4 -16.80 -12.55 5.80
CA ALA A 4 -15.92 -12.24 4.69
C ALA A 4 -15.59 -10.74 4.76
N ASP A 5 -14.39 -10.44 5.22
CA ASP A 5 -13.84 -9.09 5.28
C ASP A 5 -13.59 -8.62 3.83
N PRO A 6 -14.31 -7.62 3.30
CA PRO A 6 -14.34 -7.30 1.86
C PRO A 6 -12.98 -6.91 1.26
N PHE A 7 -11.98 -6.64 2.11
CA PHE A 7 -10.64 -6.25 1.71
C PHE A 7 -9.54 -7.21 2.17
N ALA A 8 -9.88 -8.29 2.88
CA ALA A 8 -8.92 -9.35 3.18
C ALA A 8 -8.71 -10.31 1.99
N SER A 9 -9.55 -10.24 0.95
CA SER A 9 -9.54 -11.22 -0.14
C SER A 9 -8.53 -10.95 -1.25
N SER A 10 -7.93 -9.76 -1.33
CA SER A 10 -7.31 -9.33 -2.58
C SER A 10 -5.78 -9.29 -2.57
N THR A 11 -5.12 -9.86 -1.55
CA THR A 11 -3.68 -10.21 -1.60
C THR A 11 -3.45 -11.65 -1.20
N ALA A 12 -4.41 -12.55 -1.44
CA ALA A 12 -4.20 -13.96 -1.16
C ALA A 12 -2.95 -14.42 -1.94
N PRO A 13 -2.01 -15.17 -1.33
CA PRO A 13 -0.85 -15.74 -2.04
C PRO A 13 -1.25 -16.48 -3.33
N LEU A 14 -2.47 -17.01 -3.35
CA LEU A 14 -3.09 -17.68 -4.49
C LEU A 14 -3.20 -16.76 -5.72
N THR A 15 -3.63 -15.50 -5.60
CA THR A 15 -3.85 -14.61 -6.77
C THR A 15 -2.55 -14.25 -7.49
N TRP A 16 -1.46 -14.05 -6.74
CA TRP A 16 -0.13 -13.84 -7.30
C TRP A 16 0.43 -15.10 -7.98
N HIS A 17 0.22 -16.27 -7.36
CA HIS A 17 0.63 -17.54 -7.95
C HIS A 17 -0.13 -17.83 -9.25
N ASP A 18 -1.43 -17.56 -9.28
CA ASP A 18 -2.28 -17.72 -10.46
C ASP A 18 -1.83 -16.82 -11.61
N PHE A 19 -1.52 -15.55 -11.33
CA PHE A 19 -0.94 -14.64 -12.31
C PHE A 19 0.37 -15.21 -12.89
N LEU A 20 1.30 -15.65 -12.05
CA LEU A 20 2.57 -16.22 -12.50
C LEU A 20 2.38 -17.49 -13.32
N GLU A 21 1.43 -18.34 -12.95
CA GLU A 21 1.13 -19.58 -13.67
C GLU A 21 0.56 -19.29 -15.06
N ARG A 22 -0.39 -18.36 -15.17
CA ARG A 22 -0.93 -17.89 -16.46
C ARG A 22 0.16 -17.30 -17.35
N MET A 23 1.06 -16.49 -16.77
CA MET A 23 2.18 -15.89 -17.50
C MET A 23 3.28 -16.89 -17.91
N ARG A 24 3.28 -18.11 -17.38
CA ARG A 24 4.16 -19.21 -17.84
C ARG A 24 3.61 -19.96 -19.05
N GLN A 25 2.32 -19.79 -19.36
CA GLN A 25 1.73 -20.48 -20.50
C GLN A 25 2.32 -19.97 -21.82
N PRO A 26 2.56 -20.84 -22.83
CA PRO A 26 3.11 -20.42 -24.11
C PRO A 26 2.28 -19.36 -24.83
N SER A 27 0.96 -19.40 -24.65
CA SER A 27 0.00 -18.42 -25.17
C SER A 27 0.13 -17.02 -24.55
N ALA A 28 0.82 -16.87 -23.41
CA ALA A 28 1.12 -15.58 -22.78
C ALA A 28 2.50 -15.02 -23.17
N ALA A 29 3.23 -15.68 -24.09
CA ALA A 29 4.60 -15.32 -24.44
C ALA A 29 4.75 -13.87 -24.92
N ASP A 30 3.78 -13.36 -25.69
CA ASP A 30 3.80 -11.99 -26.18
C ASP A 30 3.65 -10.97 -25.05
N PHE A 31 2.82 -11.26 -24.03
CA PHE A 31 2.74 -10.43 -22.82
C PHE A 31 4.05 -10.42 -22.04
N VAL A 32 4.67 -11.59 -21.84
CA VAL A 32 5.97 -11.69 -21.16
C VAL A 32 7.03 -10.86 -21.91
N LYS A 33 7.03 -10.92 -23.24
CA LYS A 33 7.94 -10.15 -24.09
C LYS A 33 7.67 -8.65 -23.96
N ALA A 34 6.41 -8.22 -23.99
CA ALA A 34 6.02 -6.83 -23.81
C ALA A 34 6.47 -6.27 -22.46
N ILE A 35 6.21 -7.00 -21.36
CA ILE A 35 6.62 -6.61 -20.01
C ILE A 35 8.14 -6.48 -19.91
N LYS A 36 8.89 -7.47 -20.41
CA LYS A 36 10.36 -7.42 -20.40
C LYS A 36 10.89 -6.24 -21.22
N SER A 37 10.30 -6.01 -22.41
CA SER A 37 10.68 -4.90 -23.28
C SER A 37 10.41 -3.55 -22.62
N PHE A 38 9.28 -3.40 -21.93
CA PHE A 38 8.94 -2.21 -21.16
C PHE A 38 9.97 -1.96 -20.06
N ILE A 39 10.27 -2.96 -19.23
CA ILE A 39 11.24 -2.83 -18.12
C ILE A 39 12.63 -2.40 -18.63
N VAL A 40 13.09 -2.99 -19.73
CA VAL A 40 14.39 -2.65 -20.33
C VAL A 40 14.36 -1.23 -20.91
N SER A 41 13.34 -0.89 -21.69
CA SER A 41 13.17 0.45 -22.27
C SER A 41 13.11 1.54 -21.19
N PHE A 42 12.32 1.30 -20.16
CA PHE A 42 12.17 2.18 -19.00
C PHE A 42 13.51 2.42 -18.29
N SER A 43 14.30 1.36 -18.09
CA SER A 43 15.60 1.47 -17.43
C SER A 43 16.64 2.27 -18.23
N ASN A 44 16.51 2.31 -19.56
CA ASN A 44 17.42 3.06 -20.45
C ASN A 44 17.11 4.56 -20.52
N ASN A 45 15.91 4.96 -20.10
CA ASN A 45 15.50 6.36 -20.09
C ASN A 45 16.15 7.13 -18.94
N ALA A 46 16.37 8.44 -19.09
CA ALA A 46 16.74 9.28 -17.96
C ALA A 46 15.64 9.23 -16.87
N PRO A 47 15.99 9.11 -15.57
CA PRO A 47 15.01 9.16 -14.48
C PRO A 47 14.27 10.50 -14.45
N ASP A 48 12.94 10.45 -14.39
CA ASP A 48 12.04 11.61 -14.34
C ASP A 48 10.73 11.14 -13.71
N PRO A 49 10.42 11.48 -12.44
CA PRO A 49 9.29 10.90 -11.70
C PRO A 49 7.94 11.06 -12.39
N GLU A 50 7.64 12.24 -12.92
CA GLU A 50 6.38 12.55 -13.58
C GLU A 50 6.21 11.72 -14.86
N ARG A 51 7.25 11.64 -15.69
CA ARG A 51 7.22 10.84 -16.92
C ARG A 51 7.24 9.35 -16.62
N ASP A 52 8.03 8.92 -15.65
CA ASP A 52 8.17 7.53 -15.25
C ASP A 52 6.83 7.02 -14.68
N SER A 53 6.15 7.81 -13.84
CA SER A 53 4.81 7.52 -13.33
C SER A 53 3.79 7.42 -14.46
N ALA A 54 3.72 8.42 -15.35
CA ALA A 54 2.80 8.40 -16.49
C ALA A 54 3.03 7.17 -17.41
N ALA A 55 4.28 6.82 -17.68
CA ALA A 55 4.63 5.67 -18.51
C ALA A 55 4.24 4.33 -17.87
N VAL A 56 4.38 4.18 -16.55
CA VAL A 56 3.93 2.98 -15.83
C VAL A 56 2.40 2.89 -15.86
N GLN A 57 1.69 3.97 -15.57
CA GLN A 57 0.22 4.00 -15.57
C GLN A 57 -0.34 3.67 -16.96
N GLU A 58 0.20 4.27 -18.01
CA GLU A 58 -0.18 3.97 -19.40
C GLU A 58 0.09 2.50 -19.76
N PHE A 59 1.25 1.95 -19.37
CA PHE A 59 1.59 0.56 -19.61
C PHE A 59 0.62 -0.41 -18.92
N LEU A 60 0.32 -0.18 -17.62
CA LEU A 60 -0.62 -1.01 -16.86
C LEU A 60 -2.02 -0.97 -17.46
N ALA A 61 -2.54 0.22 -17.77
CA ALA A 61 -3.87 0.38 -18.37
C ALA A 61 -3.97 -0.33 -19.74
N ASN A 62 -2.94 -0.21 -20.58
CA ASN A 62 -2.89 -0.89 -21.87
C ASN A 62 -2.87 -2.42 -21.71
N MET A 63 -2.11 -2.93 -20.74
CA MET A 63 -2.03 -4.36 -20.48
C MET A 63 -3.33 -4.92 -19.89
N GLU A 64 -4.01 -4.18 -19.01
CA GLU A 64 -5.33 -4.57 -18.52
C GLU A 64 -6.37 -4.68 -19.64
N MET A 65 -6.41 -3.71 -20.55
CA MET A 65 -7.26 -3.81 -21.74
C MET A 65 -6.90 -5.03 -22.59
N ALA A 66 -5.60 -5.31 -22.74
CA ALA A 66 -5.15 -6.46 -23.50
C ALA A 66 -5.48 -7.80 -22.80
N PHE A 67 -5.42 -7.88 -21.47
CA PHE A 67 -5.88 -9.05 -20.71
C PHE A 67 -7.37 -9.31 -20.97
N ARG A 68 -8.22 -8.27 -20.85
CA ARG A 68 -9.67 -8.39 -21.10
C ARG A 68 -9.99 -8.89 -22.52
N ALA A 69 -9.20 -8.50 -23.52
CA ALA A 69 -9.41 -8.91 -24.91
C ALA A 69 -8.80 -10.28 -25.26
N HIS A 70 -7.93 -10.84 -24.43
CA HIS A 70 -7.16 -12.03 -24.80
C HIS A 70 -7.91 -13.34 -24.50
N PRO A 71 -7.86 -14.35 -25.39
CA PRO A 71 -8.54 -15.63 -25.17
C PRO A 71 -8.17 -16.36 -23.87
N LEU A 72 -6.97 -16.11 -23.33
CA LEU A 72 -6.52 -16.69 -22.05
C LEU A 72 -7.34 -16.24 -20.83
N TRP A 73 -7.96 -15.07 -20.92
CA TRP A 73 -8.85 -14.53 -19.89
C TRP A 73 -10.31 -14.53 -20.33
N ALA A 74 -10.63 -15.23 -21.43
CA ALA A 74 -12.01 -15.37 -21.88
C ALA A 74 -12.81 -16.15 -20.83
N GLY A 75 -13.88 -15.53 -20.33
CA GLY A 75 -14.76 -16.12 -19.31
C GLY A 75 -14.27 -15.95 -17.87
N CYS A 76 -13.18 -15.23 -17.64
CA CYS A 76 -12.80 -14.81 -16.30
C CYS A 76 -13.77 -13.78 -15.71
N SER A 77 -13.92 -13.78 -14.39
CA SER A 77 -14.66 -12.73 -13.68
C SER A 77 -13.89 -11.42 -13.67
N GLU A 78 -14.57 -10.31 -13.37
CA GLU A 78 -13.90 -9.01 -13.20
C GLU A 78 -12.88 -9.06 -12.05
N GLU A 79 -13.18 -9.77 -10.97
CA GLU A 79 -12.26 -9.96 -9.84
C GLU A 79 -10.96 -10.69 -10.24
N GLU A 80 -11.05 -11.69 -11.14
CA GLU A 80 -9.88 -12.39 -11.67
C GLU A 80 -9.04 -11.50 -12.61
N LEU A 81 -9.69 -10.61 -13.36
CA LEU A 81 -9.03 -9.63 -14.23
C LEU A 81 -8.33 -8.55 -13.41
N GLU A 82 -8.99 -8.00 -12.39
CA GLU A 82 -8.41 -7.08 -11.42
C GLU A 82 -7.20 -7.73 -10.73
N SER A 83 -7.35 -8.97 -10.24
CA SER A 83 -6.25 -9.73 -9.63
C SER A 83 -5.06 -9.92 -10.58
N ALA A 84 -5.30 -10.10 -11.88
CA ALA A 84 -4.23 -10.18 -12.88
C ALA A 84 -3.54 -8.82 -13.12
N GLY A 85 -4.29 -7.72 -13.10
CA GLY A 85 -3.75 -6.35 -13.12
C GLY A 85 -2.86 -6.06 -11.91
N GLU A 86 -3.31 -6.46 -10.72
CA GLU A 86 -2.55 -6.34 -9.47
C GLU A 86 -1.27 -7.18 -9.50
N GLY A 87 -1.34 -8.40 -10.04
CA GLY A 87 -0.18 -9.24 -10.30
C GLY A 87 0.82 -8.56 -11.25
N LEU A 88 0.34 -7.95 -12.33
CA LEU A 88 1.18 -7.22 -13.26
C LEU A 88 1.87 -6.02 -12.59
N GLU A 89 1.11 -5.18 -11.86
CA GLU A 89 1.66 -4.06 -11.09
C GLU A 89 2.76 -4.56 -10.15
N LYS A 90 2.46 -5.61 -9.37
CA LYS A 90 3.41 -6.20 -8.43
C LYS A 90 4.69 -6.66 -9.12
N TYR A 91 4.59 -7.31 -10.28
CA TYR A 91 5.75 -7.76 -11.03
C TYR A 91 6.59 -6.57 -11.53
N VAL A 92 5.95 -5.61 -12.20
CA VAL A 92 6.60 -4.44 -12.81
C VAL A 92 7.26 -3.57 -11.73
N MET A 93 6.51 -3.17 -10.71
CA MET A 93 7.00 -2.30 -9.64
C MET A 93 8.10 -2.96 -8.81
N THR A 94 8.07 -4.28 -8.64
CA THR A 94 9.17 -5.01 -7.99
C THR A 94 10.49 -4.90 -8.78
N LYS A 95 10.42 -4.89 -10.11
CA LYS A 95 11.59 -4.76 -10.99
C LYS A 95 12.07 -3.32 -11.12
N LEU A 96 11.15 -2.37 -11.11
CA LEU A 96 11.46 -0.94 -11.23
C LEU A 96 11.79 -0.28 -9.89
N TYR A 97 11.56 -0.96 -8.75
CA TYR A 97 11.65 -0.40 -7.40
C TYR A 97 12.92 0.43 -7.16
N THR A 98 14.11 -0.10 -7.45
CA THR A 98 15.37 0.60 -7.18
C THR A 98 15.60 1.82 -8.06
N ARG A 99 14.84 1.96 -9.14
CA ARG A 99 14.90 3.09 -10.05
C ARG A 99 13.88 4.17 -9.71
N VAL A 100 12.68 3.78 -9.28
CA VAL A 100 11.56 4.72 -9.07
C VAL A 100 11.42 5.15 -7.61
N PHE A 101 11.77 4.27 -6.67
CA PHE A 101 11.64 4.55 -5.24
C PHE A 101 12.82 5.36 -4.72
N ALA A 102 12.54 6.48 -4.04
CA ALA A 102 13.55 7.38 -3.47
C ALA A 102 14.65 7.80 -4.48
N SER A 103 14.24 8.02 -5.74
CA SER A 103 15.16 8.26 -6.85
C SER A 103 15.62 9.72 -6.97
N VAL A 104 14.86 10.64 -6.36
CA VAL A 104 15.14 12.08 -6.34
C VAL A 104 15.92 12.41 -5.06
N PRO A 105 17.14 12.98 -5.16
CA PRO A 105 17.95 13.31 -3.98
C PRO A 105 17.30 14.30 -3.01
N ASP A 106 16.40 15.16 -3.50
CA ASP A 106 15.67 16.11 -2.64
C ASP A 106 14.60 15.42 -1.80
N ASP A 107 13.97 14.35 -2.30
CA ASP A 107 13.02 13.54 -1.52
C ASP A 107 13.74 12.84 -0.36
N SER A 108 14.94 12.30 -0.60
CA SER A 108 15.75 11.69 0.47
C SER A 108 16.09 12.67 1.60
N LYS A 109 16.37 13.95 1.28
CA LYS A 109 16.62 14.98 2.31
C LYS A 109 15.36 15.33 3.09
N LEU A 110 14.21 15.36 2.44
CA LEU A 110 12.93 15.61 3.09
C LEU A 110 12.56 14.46 4.04
N ASP A 111 12.80 13.22 3.61
CA ASP A 111 12.64 12.02 4.42
C ASP A 111 13.51 12.06 5.67
N GLU A 112 14.80 12.39 5.52
CA GLU A 112 15.73 12.54 6.65
C GLU A 112 15.25 13.62 7.65
N GLN A 113 14.85 14.80 7.15
CA GLN A 113 14.36 15.88 8.01
C GLN A 113 13.08 15.50 8.75
N LEU A 114 12.17 14.80 8.08
CA LEU A 114 10.92 14.38 8.69
C LEU A 114 11.16 13.27 9.70
N PHE A 115 12.06 12.33 9.41
CA PHE A 115 12.51 11.31 10.35
C PHE A 115 13.09 11.94 11.62
N GLU A 116 13.99 12.92 11.50
CA GLU A 116 14.56 13.63 12.66
C GLU A 116 13.47 14.32 13.49
N LYS A 117 12.54 15.03 12.83
CA LYS A 117 11.41 15.69 13.51
C LYS A 117 10.53 14.70 14.26
N ILE A 118 10.15 13.59 13.63
CA ILE A 118 9.35 12.53 14.26
C ILE A 118 10.14 11.88 15.40
N GLY A 119 11.45 11.69 15.24
CA GLY A 119 12.41 11.22 16.24
C GLY A 119 12.39 12.03 17.54
N LEU A 120 12.26 13.35 17.42
CA LEU A 120 12.18 14.27 18.55
C LEU A 120 10.76 14.28 19.16
N VAL A 121 9.74 14.47 18.32
CA VAL A 121 8.34 14.62 18.75
C VAL A 121 7.83 13.36 19.47
N GLN A 122 8.19 12.17 18.97
CA GLN A 122 7.71 10.91 19.54
C GLN A 122 8.09 10.70 21.02
N GLN A 123 9.14 11.37 21.50
CA GLN A 123 9.66 11.23 22.87
C GLN A 123 8.75 11.90 23.91
N PHE A 124 8.03 12.94 23.53
CA PHE A 124 7.22 13.74 24.47
C PHE A 124 5.74 13.85 24.07
N ILE A 125 5.36 13.48 22.85
CA ILE A 125 3.96 13.52 22.40
C ILE A 125 3.08 12.60 23.26
N ARG A 126 1.99 13.17 23.74
CA ARG A 126 0.93 12.49 24.51
C ARG A 126 -0.40 12.53 23.75
N PRO A 127 -1.28 11.53 23.92
CA PRO A 127 -2.56 11.49 23.22
C PRO A 127 -3.41 12.75 23.43
N GLU A 128 -3.38 13.34 24.62
CA GLU A 128 -4.18 14.52 24.97
C GLU A 128 -3.76 15.78 24.19
N GLN A 129 -2.51 15.84 23.71
CA GLN A 129 -2.03 16.96 22.88
C GLN A 129 -2.56 16.92 21.45
N LEU A 130 -3.17 15.79 21.06
CA LEU A 130 -3.85 15.61 19.78
C LEU A 130 -5.37 15.52 19.98
N ASP A 131 -5.89 15.92 21.15
CA ASP A 131 -7.32 15.86 21.47
C ASP A 131 -7.90 14.43 21.52
N ILE A 132 -7.07 13.41 21.77
CA ILE A 132 -7.53 12.02 21.92
C ILE A 132 -8.12 11.83 23.33
N LYS A 133 -9.45 11.64 23.39
CA LYS A 133 -10.18 11.35 24.64
C LYS A 133 -9.66 10.08 25.30
N THR A 134 -9.65 10.05 26.64
CA THR A 134 -9.18 8.90 27.44
C THR A 134 -9.95 7.61 27.16
N THR A 135 -11.22 7.71 26.74
CA THR A 135 -12.08 6.59 26.32
C THR A 135 -11.53 5.86 25.09
N PHE A 136 -10.80 6.55 24.22
CA PHE A 136 -10.20 6.01 23.00
C PHE A 136 -8.73 5.59 23.18
N GLN A 137 -8.20 5.66 24.40
CA GLN A 137 -6.80 5.30 24.67
C GLN A 137 -6.66 3.80 24.92
N ASN A 138 -6.11 3.09 23.94
CA ASN A 138 -5.84 1.65 24.06
C ASN A 138 -4.49 1.31 23.41
N GLU A 139 -3.47 1.23 24.27
CA GLU A 139 -2.08 0.97 23.90
C GLU A 139 -1.89 -0.34 23.13
N THR A 140 -2.63 -1.39 23.49
CA THR A 140 -2.51 -2.70 22.83
C THR A 140 -2.95 -2.63 21.37
N SER A 141 -4.06 -1.96 21.06
CA SER A 141 -4.53 -1.89 19.66
C SER A 141 -3.78 -0.82 18.87
N TRP A 142 -3.30 0.24 19.51
CA TRP A 142 -2.35 1.16 18.86
C TRP A 142 -1.05 0.45 18.48
N LEU A 143 -0.53 -0.43 19.33
CA LEU A 143 0.63 -1.26 19.00
C LEU A 143 0.35 -2.18 17.80
N LEU A 144 -0.87 -2.72 17.68
CA LEU A 144 -1.27 -3.50 16.50
C LEU A 144 -1.30 -2.63 15.23
N ALA A 145 -1.89 -1.43 15.30
CA ALA A 145 -1.92 -0.50 14.17
C ALA A 145 -0.50 -0.08 13.75
N GLN A 146 0.38 0.21 14.71
CA GLN A 146 1.79 0.49 14.47
C GLN A 146 2.48 -0.67 13.75
N LYS A 147 2.23 -1.92 14.18
CA LYS A 147 2.80 -3.12 13.54
C LYS A 147 2.30 -3.30 12.11
N GLU A 148 1.04 -3.00 11.80
CA GLU A 148 0.55 -3.03 10.42
C GLU A 148 1.28 -1.99 9.56
N LEU A 149 1.41 -0.76 10.07
CA LEU A 149 2.08 0.32 9.33
C LEU A 149 3.58 0.03 9.12
N GLN A 150 4.25 -0.61 10.08
CA GLN A 150 5.66 -1.03 9.97
C GLN A 150 5.94 -2.00 8.81
N LYS A 151 4.93 -2.75 8.35
CA LYS A 151 5.10 -3.71 7.25
C LYS A 151 5.25 -3.02 5.90
N ILE A 152 4.95 -1.73 5.76
CA ILE A 152 4.97 -1.02 4.48
C ILE A 152 6.34 -1.09 3.76
N ASN A 153 7.44 -1.17 4.51
CA ASN A 153 8.79 -1.28 3.97
C ASN A 153 9.16 -2.72 3.56
N MET A 154 8.36 -3.71 3.97
CA MET A 154 8.52 -5.11 3.54
C MET A 154 7.99 -5.35 2.13
N TYR A 155 7.22 -4.40 1.58
CA TYR A 155 6.57 -4.53 0.28
C TYR A 155 7.10 -3.50 -0.71
N LYS A 156 7.20 -3.93 -1.98
CA LYS A 156 7.63 -3.09 -3.10
C LYS A 156 6.47 -2.61 -3.98
N ALA A 157 5.40 -3.40 -4.07
CA ALA A 157 4.24 -3.05 -4.88
C ALA A 157 3.43 -1.94 -4.18
N PRO A 158 3.00 -0.88 -4.90
CA PRO A 158 2.17 0.20 -4.35
C PRO A 158 0.93 -0.33 -3.65
N ARG A 159 0.24 -1.30 -4.25
CA ARG A 159 -0.93 -1.91 -3.64
C ARG A 159 -0.67 -2.61 -2.31
N ASP A 160 0.38 -3.42 -2.22
CA ASP A 160 0.76 -4.10 -0.97
C ASP A 160 1.11 -3.08 0.14
N LYS A 161 1.74 -1.95 -0.24
CA LYS A 161 1.99 -0.82 0.67
C LYS A 161 0.68 -0.19 1.15
N LEU A 162 -0.27 0.03 0.24
CA LEU A 162 -1.59 0.57 0.53
C LEU A 162 -2.40 -0.34 1.46
N VAL A 163 -2.31 -1.66 1.28
CA VAL A 163 -2.94 -2.64 2.18
C VAL A 163 -2.41 -2.51 3.61
N CYS A 164 -1.12 -2.23 3.82
CA CYS A 164 -0.58 -1.98 5.16
C CYS A 164 -1.24 -0.76 5.83
N ILE A 165 -1.44 0.32 5.06
CA ILE A 165 -2.11 1.54 5.52
C ILE A 165 -3.57 1.23 5.86
N LEU A 166 -4.29 0.56 4.95
CA LEU A 166 -5.69 0.18 5.19
C LEU A 166 -5.85 -0.73 6.40
N ASN A 167 -4.96 -1.70 6.59
CA ASN A 167 -4.97 -2.56 7.77
C ASN A 167 -4.73 -1.77 9.06
N CYS A 168 -3.80 -0.82 9.05
CA CYS A 168 -3.61 0.12 10.15
C CYS A 168 -4.91 0.90 10.45
N CYS A 169 -5.54 1.49 9.43
CA CYS A 169 -6.79 2.23 9.55
C CYS A 169 -7.94 1.36 10.09
N LYS A 170 -8.06 0.11 9.63
CA LYS A 170 -9.04 -0.87 10.12
C LYS A 170 -8.86 -1.17 11.60
N VAL A 171 -7.62 -1.38 12.05
CA VAL A 171 -7.32 -1.62 13.46
C VAL A 171 -7.73 -0.41 14.30
N ILE A 172 -7.43 0.82 13.85
CA ILE A 172 -7.83 2.05 14.52
C ILE A 172 -9.35 2.16 14.60
N ASN A 173 -10.07 1.97 13.48
CA ASN A 173 -11.54 2.04 13.44
C ASN A 173 -12.19 1.01 14.37
N ASN A 174 -11.70 -0.23 14.37
CA ASN A 174 -12.21 -1.27 15.26
C ASN A 174 -11.98 -0.93 16.74
N LEU A 175 -10.83 -0.33 17.09
CA LEU A 175 -10.58 0.18 18.44
C LEU A 175 -11.60 1.27 18.82
N LEU A 176 -11.80 2.25 17.94
CA LEU A 176 -12.68 3.39 18.21
C LEU A 176 -14.14 2.95 18.35
N LEU A 177 -14.58 2.03 17.49
CA LEU A 177 -15.92 1.46 17.53
C LEU A 177 -16.15 0.67 18.83
N ASN A 178 -15.19 -0.14 19.25
CA ASN A 178 -15.31 -0.91 20.49
C ASN A 178 -15.34 0.00 21.71
N ALA A 179 -14.54 1.08 21.70
CA ALA A 179 -14.54 2.09 22.76
C ALA A 179 -15.86 2.84 22.83
N SER A 180 -16.43 3.27 21.69
CA SER A 180 -17.72 3.98 21.67
C SER A 180 -18.87 3.10 22.12
N ILE A 181 -18.87 1.81 21.74
CA ILE A 181 -19.84 0.82 22.24
C ILE A 181 -19.73 0.67 23.76
N ALA A 182 -18.51 0.64 24.31
CA ALA A 182 -18.30 0.50 25.75
C ALA A 182 -18.68 1.75 26.55
N SER A 183 -18.53 2.95 25.98
CA SER A 183 -18.91 4.22 26.59
C SER A 183 -20.34 4.68 26.28
N ASN A 184 -21.06 3.94 25.42
CA ASN A 184 -22.39 4.30 24.92
C ASN A 184 -22.41 5.69 24.26
N GLU A 185 -21.34 6.01 23.51
CA GLU A 185 -21.19 7.21 22.69
C GLU A 185 -21.55 6.93 21.22
N ASP A 186 -21.73 8.02 20.46
CA ASP A 186 -21.96 7.94 19.02
C ASP A 186 -20.78 7.26 18.28
N PRO A 187 -21.03 6.66 17.10
CA PRO A 187 -19.96 6.08 16.29
C PRO A 187 -18.85 7.09 15.99
N PRO A 188 -17.58 6.68 16.08
CA PRO A 188 -16.44 7.57 15.89
C PRO A 188 -16.39 8.13 14.46
N GLY A 189 -16.11 9.43 14.34
CA GLY A 189 -15.95 10.13 13.08
C GLY A 189 -14.48 10.39 12.72
N ALA A 190 -14.28 11.31 11.77
CA ALA A 190 -12.94 11.77 11.39
C ALA A 190 -12.23 12.49 12.55
N ASP A 191 -12.99 13.16 13.43
CA ASP A 191 -12.48 13.90 14.59
C ASP A 191 -11.88 12.96 15.65
N GLU A 192 -12.41 11.74 15.79
CA GLU A 192 -11.80 10.69 16.62
C GLU A 192 -10.70 9.92 15.89
N PHE A 193 -10.87 9.68 14.58
CA PHE A 193 -9.96 8.85 13.79
C PHE A 193 -8.61 9.51 13.50
N LEU A 194 -8.63 10.74 12.99
CA LEU A 194 -7.44 11.41 12.48
C LEU A 194 -6.39 11.65 13.57
N PRO A 195 -6.74 12.12 14.79
CA PRO A 195 -5.81 12.19 15.90
C PRO A 195 -5.11 10.88 16.23
N VAL A 196 -5.85 9.77 16.27
CA VAL A 196 -5.30 8.45 16.58
C VAL A 196 -4.37 7.98 15.46
N LEU A 197 -4.73 8.20 14.19
CA LEU A 197 -3.86 7.90 13.06
C LEU A 197 -2.54 8.70 13.12
N ILE A 198 -2.60 10.00 13.44
CA ILE A 198 -1.41 10.83 13.62
C ILE A 198 -0.56 10.28 14.77
N TYR A 199 -1.15 10.00 15.93
CA TYR A 199 -0.45 9.46 17.09
C TYR A 199 0.24 8.13 16.78
N VAL A 200 -0.50 7.19 16.17
CA VAL A 200 0.03 5.89 15.73
C VAL A 200 1.21 6.08 14.78
N THR A 201 1.07 6.95 13.77
CA THR A 201 2.12 7.23 12.78
C THR A 201 3.37 7.81 13.44
N LEU A 202 3.22 8.79 14.35
CA LEU A 202 4.33 9.37 15.09
C LEU A 202 5.05 8.37 16.00
N LYS A 203 4.35 7.35 16.51
CA LYS A 203 4.91 6.32 17.40
C LYS A 203 5.56 5.15 16.65
N VAL A 204 5.40 5.05 15.32
CA VAL A 204 6.11 4.04 14.53
C VAL A 204 7.59 4.40 14.43
N ARG A 205 8.43 3.66 15.17
CA ARG A 205 9.88 3.87 15.24
C ARG A 205 10.65 3.76 13.92
N SER A 206 10.10 3.10 12.90
CA SER A 206 10.81 2.78 11.66
C SER A 206 10.36 3.61 10.44
N LEU A 207 9.80 4.80 10.65
CA LEU A 207 9.28 5.62 9.55
C LEU A 207 10.34 6.10 8.54
N HIS A 208 11.64 5.82 8.78
CA HIS A 208 12.76 6.21 7.92
C HIS A 208 12.52 5.90 6.43
N ASP A 209 11.90 4.76 6.09
CA ASP A 209 11.64 4.41 4.67
C ASP A 209 10.15 4.52 4.27
N CYS A 210 9.26 4.92 5.18
CA CYS A 210 7.82 4.94 4.90
C CYS A 210 7.36 6.18 4.12
N LEU A 211 8.14 7.27 4.10
CA LEU A 211 7.65 8.57 3.64
C LEU A 211 7.57 8.75 2.14
N ASN A 212 8.06 7.78 1.36
CA ASN A 212 7.81 7.66 -0.07
C ASN A 212 6.45 6.98 -0.37
N LEU A 213 5.40 7.36 0.36
CA LEU A 213 4.03 6.82 0.19
C LEU A 213 3.42 7.12 -1.20
N PHE A 214 4.03 8.02 -1.99
CA PHE A 214 3.47 8.57 -3.23
C PHE A 214 4.50 8.76 -4.37
N CYS A 215 5.58 7.98 -4.41
CA CYS A 215 6.39 7.84 -5.64
C CYS A 215 5.86 6.68 -6.50
#